data_AF-A0AAV4N8W4-F1
#
_entry.id   AF-A0AAV4N8W4-F1
#
_cell.length_a   1.000
_cell.length_b   1.000
_cell.length_c   1.000
_cell.angle_alpha   90.00
_cell.angle_beta   90.00
_cell.angle_gamma   90.00
#
_symmetry.space_group_name_H-M   'P 1'
#
loop_
_entity.id
_entity.type
_entity.pdbx_description
1 polymer ?
#
loop_
_entity_poly.entity_id
_entity_poly.type
_entity_poly.pdbx_seq_one_letter_code
_entity_poly.pdbx_strand_id
1 'polypeptide(L)'
;MEDLGCFYTGDPFFSPLSRPISLPPISNPSPKFWLFTPSNPKKAFNLEINTDSLRKSPFNSQVESKFIIHGFYFPLPDDDIRYVSSYFNYASNANPKLPTN
;
A
#
# COMPACT_ATOMS: atom_id res chain seq x y z
N MET A 1 15.45 -8.75 -7.96
CA MET A 1 14.05 -8.64 -8.43
C MET A 1 14.11 -8.81 -9.94
N GLU A 2 14.03 -10.05 -10.41
CA GLU A 2 14.42 -10.40 -11.79
C GLU A 2 13.23 -10.67 -12.73
N ASP A 3 12.00 -10.58 -12.22
CA ASP A 3 10.77 -10.95 -12.94
C ASP A 3 9.81 -9.76 -13.19
N LEU A 4 10.37 -8.56 -13.44
CA LEU A 4 9.58 -7.37 -13.76
C LEU A 4 9.57 -7.02 -15.25
N GLY A 5 10.33 -7.76 -16.07
CA GLY A 5 10.52 -7.46 -17.48
C GLY A 5 11.36 -6.21 -17.73
N CYS A 6 11.17 -5.60 -18.91
CA CYS A 6 11.87 -4.39 -19.33
C CYS A 6 10.91 -3.20 -19.36
N PHE A 7 11.42 -2.01 -19.00
CA PHE A 7 10.66 -0.76 -19.06
C PHE A 7 11.20 0.10 -20.20
N TYR A 8 10.35 0.44 -21.15
CA TYR A 8 10.65 1.42 -22.19
C TYR A 8 10.13 2.81 -21.77
N THR A 9 10.69 3.87 -22.34
CA THR A 9 10.38 5.26 -21.94
C THR A 9 9.82 6.13 -23.06
N GLY A 10 9.53 5.54 -24.22
CA GLY A 10 8.77 6.17 -25.30
C GLY A 10 7.26 6.22 -25.04
N ASP A 11 6.48 6.53 -26.07
CA ASP A 11 5.01 6.61 -25.96
C ASP A 11 4.40 5.26 -25.55
N PRO A 12 3.49 5.21 -24.56
CA PRO A 12 2.78 6.33 -23.95
C PRO A 12 3.44 6.89 -22.69
N PHE A 13 4.58 6.36 -22.22
CA PHE A 13 5.21 6.79 -20.97
C PHE A 13 5.89 8.16 -21.07
N PHE A 14 6.26 8.57 -22.28
CA PHE A 14 6.65 9.94 -22.61
C PHE A 14 5.49 10.70 -23.26
N SER A 15 5.46 12.02 -23.05
CA SER A 15 4.55 12.94 -23.74
C SER A 15 5.16 14.34 -23.68
N PRO A 16 5.43 15.02 -24.80
CA PRO A 16 6.02 16.36 -24.78
C PRO A 16 5.22 17.39 -23.97
N LEU A 17 3.91 17.18 -23.77
CA LEU A 17 3.04 18.12 -23.07
C LEU A 17 2.84 17.77 -21.58
N SER A 18 2.71 16.49 -21.23
CA SER A 18 2.33 16.05 -19.87
C SER A 18 3.42 15.28 -19.12
N ARG A 19 4.38 14.68 -19.84
CA ARG A 19 5.54 13.95 -19.29
C ARG A 19 6.78 14.22 -20.17
N PRO A 20 7.27 15.47 -20.21
CA PRO A 20 8.31 15.89 -21.16
C PRO A 20 9.71 15.34 -20.82
N ILE A 21 9.87 14.67 -19.67
CA ILE A 21 11.13 14.08 -19.26
C ILE A 21 10.99 12.55 -19.39
N SER A 22 11.78 11.96 -20.28
CA SER A 22 11.83 10.52 -20.50
C SER A 22 12.91 9.91 -19.62
N LEU A 23 12.51 9.37 -18.47
CA LEU A 23 13.41 8.66 -17.54
C LEU A 23 12.93 7.22 -17.35
N PRO A 24 13.84 6.24 -17.33
CA PRO A 24 13.48 4.88 -16.94
C PRO A 24 13.16 4.83 -15.45
N PRO A 25 12.38 3.83 -15.00
CA PRO A 25 12.26 3.52 -13.60
C PRO A 25 13.63 3.26 -12.95
N ILE A 26 13.70 3.39 -11.62
CA ILE A 26 14.89 3.00 -10.87
C ILE A 26 15.21 1.53 -11.13
N SER A 27 16.50 1.18 -11.26
CA SER A 27 16.94 -0.15 -11.70
C SER A 27 16.68 -1.26 -10.68
N ASN A 28 16.56 -0.92 -9.39
CA ASN A 28 16.37 -1.89 -8.33
C ASN A 28 15.39 -1.35 -7.27
N PRO A 29 14.09 -1.23 -7.59
CA PRO A 29 13.10 -0.91 -6.59
C PRO A 29 13.05 -2.04 -5.57
N SER A 30 13.11 -1.70 -4.28
CA SER A 30 13.05 -2.67 -3.18
C SER A 30 11.83 -2.39 -2.31
N PRO A 31 10.61 -2.69 -2.81
CA PRO A 31 9.40 -2.54 -2.01
C PRO A 31 9.44 -3.50 -0.83
N LYS A 32 8.97 -3.03 0.32
CA LYS A 32 8.74 -3.86 1.52
C LYS A 32 7.27 -4.21 1.60
N PHE A 33 6.96 -5.49 1.75
CA PHE A 33 5.59 -5.97 1.90
C PHE A 33 5.33 -6.26 3.37
N TRP A 34 4.54 -5.42 4.02
CA TRP A 34 4.19 -5.58 5.44
C TRP A 34 2.80 -6.15 5.59
N LEU A 35 2.71 -7.35 6.17
CA LEU A 35 1.44 -8.01 6.45
C LEU A 35 1.00 -7.75 7.89
N PHE A 36 -0.17 -7.16 8.02
CA PHE A 36 -0.91 -7.04 9.26
C PHE A 36 -2.17 -7.89 9.20
N THR A 37 -2.48 -8.58 10.28
CA THR A 37 -3.69 -9.39 10.45
C THR A 37 -4.23 -9.17 11.86
N PRO A 38 -5.45 -9.64 12.17
CA PRO A 38 -5.96 -9.61 13.54
C PRO A 38 -5.06 -10.31 14.57
N SER A 39 -4.23 -11.28 14.16
CA SER A 39 -3.29 -11.97 15.07
C SER A 39 -1.99 -11.18 15.32
N ASN A 40 -1.66 -10.21 14.45
CA ASN A 40 -0.48 -9.36 14.57
C ASN A 40 -0.77 -7.87 14.28
N PRO A 41 -1.71 -7.22 15.00
CA PRO A 41 -2.20 -5.90 14.64
C PRO A 41 -1.19 -4.76 14.84
N LYS A 42 -0.20 -4.95 15.73
CA LYS A 42 0.78 -3.92 16.09
C LYS A 42 2.15 -4.11 15.44
N LYS A 43 2.47 -5.32 14.98
CA LYS A 43 3.79 -5.67 14.46
C LYS A 43 3.64 -6.39 13.12
N ALA A 44 4.11 -5.74 12.06
CA ALA A 44 4.08 -6.30 10.73
C ALA A 44 4.89 -7.61 10.65
N PHE A 45 4.38 -8.56 9.87
CA PHE A 45 5.20 -9.64 9.32
C PHE A 45 5.81 -9.13 8.01
N ASN A 46 7.13 -9.20 7.87
CA ASN A 46 7.82 -8.78 6.65
C ASN A 46 7.75 -9.91 5.62
N LEU A 47 6.97 -9.72 4.57
CA LEU A 47 6.88 -10.64 3.45
C LEU A 47 8.03 -10.41 2.48
N GLU A 48 8.68 -11.49 2.11
CA GLU A 48 9.62 -11.55 1.00
C GLU A 48 8.89 -11.94 -0.28
N ILE A 49 9.45 -11.59 -1.44
CA ILE A 49 8.89 -11.92 -2.76
C ILE A 49 9.21 -13.40 -3.08
N ASN A 50 8.64 -14.31 -2.28
CA ASN A 50 8.68 -15.75 -2.48
C ASN A 50 7.47 -16.42 -1.81
N THR A 51 7.09 -17.60 -2.31
CA THR A 51 5.91 -18.32 -1.81
C THR A 51 6.08 -18.84 -0.39
N ASP A 52 7.32 -19.10 0.03
CA ASP A 52 7.62 -19.67 1.34
C ASP A 52 7.39 -18.66 2.48
N SER A 53 7.75 -17.39 2.24
CA SER A 53 7.48 -16.30 3.18
C SER A 53 5.99 -16.14 3.43
N LEU A 54 5.17 -16.20 2.36
CA LEU A 54 3.71 -16.14 2.47
C LEU A 54 3.15 -17.32 3.27
N ARG A 55 3.62 -18.55 3.00
CA ARG A 55 3.17 -19.76 3.72
C ARG A 55 3.53 -19.77 5.21
N LYS A 56 4.66 -19.16 5.57
CA LYS A 56 5.12 -19.04 6.97
C LYS A 56 4.50 -17.86 7.71
N SER A 57 3.83 -16.96 6.98
CA SER A 57 3.18 -15.77 7.53
C SER A 57 1.79 -16.11 8.12
N PRO A 58 1.18 -15.20 8.91
CA PRO A 58 -0.20 -15.35 9.38
C PRO A 58 -1.27 -15.11 8.29
N PHE A 59 -0.89 -15.10 7.01
CA PHE A 59 -1.81 -14.93 5.89
C PHE A 59 -2.86 -16.04 5.83
N ASN A 60 -4.11 -15.68 5.56
CA ASN A 60 -5.21 -16.61 5.37
C ASN A 60 -5.90 -16.32 4.03
N SER A 61 -5.87 -17.29 3.12
CA SER A 61 -6.47 -17.16 1.78
C SER A 61 -8.00 -17.17 1.77
N GLN A 62 -8.64 -17.54 2.89
CA GLN A 62 -10.10 -17.58 3.03
C GLN A 62 -10.71 -16.24 3.40
N VAL A 63 -9.90 -15.20 3.64
CA VAL A 63 -10.36 -13.85 3.97
C VAL A 63 -9.88 -12.83 2.93
N GLU A 64 -10.62 -11.73 2.83
CA GLU A 64 -10.29 -10.64 1.91
C GLU A 64 -8.90 -10.06 2.24
N SER A 65 -8.09 -9.84 1.20
CA SER A 65 -6.80 -9.16 1.31
C SER A 65 -6.93 -7.71 0.85
N LYS A 66 -6.48 -6.76 1.67
CA LYS A 66 -6.45 -5.32 1.33
C LYS A 66 -5.00 -4.85 1.26
N PHE A 67 -4.62 -4.25 0.13
CA PHE A 67 -3.30 -3.64 -0.07
C PHE A 67 -3.38 -2.14 0.15
N ILE A 68 -2.49 -1.60 0.98
CA ILE A 68 -2.35 -0.16 1.22
C ILE A 68 -0.97 0.24 0.70
N ILE A 69 -0.94 1.04 -0.36
CA ILE A 69 0.29 1.50 -1.03
C ILE A 69 0.33 3.02 -0.91
N HIS A 70 1.33 3.54 -0.20
CA HIS A 70 1.46 4.98 -0.01
C HIS A 70 2.08 5.65 -1.24
N GLY A 71 1.80 6.94 -1.41
CA GLY A 71 2.46 7.82 -2.37
C GLY A 71 3.33 8.82 -1.63
N PHE A 72 2.96 10.10 -1.74
CA PHE A 72 3.59 11.20 -1.02
C PHE A 72 3.56 10.95 0.50
N TYR A 73 4.74 10.89 1.11
CA TYR A 73 4.91 10.80 2.56
C TYR A 73 5.50 12.09 3.08
N PHE A 74 4.82 12.70 4.04
CA PHE A 74 5.32 13.85 4.77
C PHE A 74 5.26 13.53 6.26
N PRO A 75 6.30 13.86 7.04
CA PRO A 75 6.25 13.69 8.49
C PRO A 75 5.18 14.65 9.02
N LEU A 76 4.05 14.09 9.43
CA LEU A 76 3.05 14.78 10.21
C LEU A 76 3.50 14.82 11.67
N PRO A 77 3.43 15.98 12.34
CA PRO A 77 3.48 16.03 13.79
C PRO A 77 2.41 15.11 14.39
N ASP A 78 2.74 14.44 15.50
CA ASP A 78 1.80 13.53 16.20
C ASP A 78 0.52 14.25 16.67
N ASP A 79 0.56 15.58 16.78
CA ASP A 79 -0.53 16.47 17.19
C ASP A 79 -1.23 17.19 16.01
N ASP A 80 -0.99 16.77 14.76
CA ASP A 80 -1.63 17.41 13.60
C ASP A 80 -3.15 17.12 13.55
N ILE A 81 -3.92 18.10 14.00
CA ILE A 81 -5.39 18.11 14.05
C ILE A 81 -6.05 17.82 12.69
N ARG A 82 -5.36 18.04 11.57
CA ARG A 82 -5.89 17.77 10.22
C ARG A 82 -5.99 16.26 9.96
N TYR A 83 -5.07 15.47 10.51
CA TYR A 83 -5.07 14.00 10.40
C TYR A 83 -6.07 13.35 11.36
N VAL A 84 -6.18 13.85 12.58
CA VAL A 84 -7.16 13.38 13.56
C VAL A 84 -8.59 13.51 13.01
N SER A 85 -8.91 14.64 12.35
CA SER A 85 -10.23 14.86 11.76
C SER A 85 -10.59 13.86 10.66
N SER A 86 -9.64 13.39 9.84
CA SER A 86 -9.94 12.45 8.76
C SER A 86 -10.20 11.03 9.28
N TYR A 87 -9.51 10.61 10.35
CA TYR A 87 -9.74 9.32 11.00
C TYR A 87 -11.08 9.29 11.76
N PHE A 88 -11.42 10.35 12.49
CA PHE A 88 -12.72 10.46 13.16
C PHE A 88 -13.89 10.54 12.16
N ASN A 89 -13.72 11.22 11.02
CA ASN A 89 -14.74 11.27 9.97
C ASN A 89 -14.90 9.93 9.23
N TYR A 90 -13.84 9.14 9.06
CA TYR A 90 -13.95 7.79 8.49
C TYR A 90 -14.62 6.81 9.47
N ALA A 91 -14.23 6.83 10.74
CA ALA A 91 -14.80 5.96 11.78
C ALA A 91 -16.27 6.28 12.11
N SER A 92 -16.68 7.54 12.01
CA SER A 92 -18.08 7.95 12.22
C SER A 92 -19.01 7.60 11.06
N ASN A 93 -18.50 7.54 9.82
CA ASN A 93 -19.29 7.21 8.63
C ASN A 93 -19.35 5.70 8.31
N ALA A 94 -18.56 4.86 8.97
CA ALA A 94 -18.50 3.42 8.73
C ALA A 94 -19.56 2.59 9.50
N ASN A 95 -20.55 3.23 10.13
CA ASN A 95 -21.61 2.55 10.88
C ASN A 95 -22.99 2.71 10.19
N PRO A 96 -23.30 1.96 9.11
CA PRO A 96 -24.68 1.77 8.74
C PRO A 96 -25.34 0.91 9.82
N LYS A 97 -26.16 1.56 10.66
CA LYS A 97 -26.98 0.90 11.69
C LYS A 97 -27.73 -0.29 11.08
N LEU A 98 -27.49 -1.50 11.61
CA LEU A 98 -28.44 -2.61 11.43
C LEU A 98 -29.78 -2.20 12.05
N PRO A 99 -30.91 -2.28 11.32
CA PRO A 99 -32.20 -2.00 11.90
C PRO A 99 -32.60 -3.14 12.84
N THR A 100 -32.75 -2.83 14.13
CA THR A 100 -33.37 -3.70 15.12
C THR A 100 -34.86 -3.41 15.19
N ASN A 101 -35.67 -4.37 14.71
CA ASN A 101 -36.76 -5.01 15.45
C ASN A 101 -37.37 -6.13 14.60
#